data_AF-A0A847J5Q4-F1
#
_entry.id   AF-A0A847J5Q4-F1
#
_cell.length_a   1.000
_cell.length_b   1.000
_cell.length_c   1.000
_cell.angle_alpha   90.00
_cell.angle_beta   90.00
_cell.angle_gamma   90.00
#
_symmetry.space_group_name_H-M   'P 1'
#
loop_
_entity.id
_entity.type
_entity.pdbx_description
1 polymer ?
#
loop_
_entity_poly.entity_id
_entity_poly.type
_entity_poly.pdbx_seq_one_letter_code
_entity_poly.pdbx_strand_id
1 'polypeptide(L)'
;MNDVPEVSTAEVAGEETFQARMTELRRRFVERTRRDADLVRTFTSRLERGEPLAGDLLRDLARTAHGLSGAAGVFGFEAISEAAHRLERRVRRLDGDVGDPRPMLATLEAELEALWARADLV
;
A
#
# COMPACT_ATOMS: atom_id res chain seq x y z
N MET A 1 -35.47 -12.72 -33.26
CA MET A 1 -34.58 -11.57 -33.01
C MET A 1 -34.02 -11.71 -31.59
N ASN A 2 -32.84 -12.28 -31.46
CA ASN A 2 -31.94 -12.04 -30.34
C ASN A 2 -30.54 -12.38 -30.88
N ASP A 3 -29.90 -11.35 -31.41
CA ASP A 3 -28.51 -11.34 -31.84
C ASP A 3 -27.68 -11.37 -30.55
N VAL A 4 -27.18 -12.54 -30.18
CA VAL A 4 -26.21 -12.66 -29.09
C VAL A 4 -24.85 -12.37 -29.73
N PRO A 5 -24.10 -11.33 -29.29
CA PRO A 5 -22.82 -11.02 -29.90
C PRO A 5 -21.84 -12.16 -29.64
N GLU A 6 -21.35 -12.78 -30.72
CA GLU A 6 -20.31 -13.80 -30.72
C GLU A 6 -18.98 -13.11 -30.36
N VAL A 7 -18.65 -13.08 -29.07
CA VAL A 7 -17.39 -12.51 -28.59
C VAL A 7 -16.23 -13.30 -29.19
N SER A 8 -15.31 -12.63 -29.88
CA SER A 8 -14.21 -13.26 -30.61
C SER A 8 -13.26 -13.96 -29.64
N THR A 9 -12.90 -15.22 -29.92
CA THR A 9 -11.99 -16.05 -29.08
C THR A 9 -10.64 -15.36 -28.82
N ALA A 10 -10.19 -14.49 -29.72
CA ALA A 10 -8.96 -13.73 -29.57
C ALA A 10 -9.06 -12.62 -28.51
N GLU A 11 -10.24 -12.01 -28.33
CA GLU A 11 -10.48 -11.00 -27.30
C GLU A 11 -10.52 -11.65 -25.91
N VAL A 12 -11.16 -12.82 -25.80
CA VAL A 12 -11.21 -13.61 -24.56
C VAL A 12 -9.81 -14.03 -24.10
N ALA A 13 -8.96 -14.52 -25.01
CA ALA A 13 -7.58 -14.92 -24.68
C ALA A 13 -6.67 -13.73 -24.28
N GLY A 14 -6.88 -12.57 -24.89
CA GLY A 14 -6.18 -11.33 -24.53
C GLY A 14 -6.57 -10.83 -23.14
N GLU A 15 -7.87 -10.86 -22.83
CA GLU A 15 -8.43 -10.52 -21.52
C GLU A 15 -7.92 -11.48 -20.43
N GLU A 16 -7.97 -12.80 -20.65
CA GLU A 16 -7.46 -13.81 -19.71
C GLU A 16 -5.96 -13.63 -19.40
N THR A 17 -5.15 -13.32 -20.42
CA THR A 17 -3.71 -13.07 -20.24
C THR A 17 -3.46 -11.78 -19.43
N PHE A 18 -4.24 -10.73 -19.67
CA PHE A 18 -4.17 -9.48 -18.93
C PHE A 18 -4.58 -9.70 -17.46
N GLN A 19 -5.71 -10.39 -17.22
CA GLN A 19 -6.20 -10.69 -15.88
C GLN A 19 -5.22 -11.57 -15.09
N ALA A 20 -4.60 -12.56 -15.72
CA ALA A 20 -3.58 -13.39 -15.08
C ALA A 20 -2.35 -12.57 -14.65
N ARG A 21 -1.86 -11.67 -15.53
CA ARG A 21 -0.75 -10.77 -15.20
C ARG A 21 -1.12 -9.79 -14.09
N MET A 22 -2.33 -9.24 -14.12
CA MET A 22 -2.80 -8.32 -13.08
C MET A 22 -2.92 -9.01 -11.73
N THR A 23 -3.38 -10.27 -11.72
CA THR A 23 -3.44 -11.11 -10.52
C THR A 23 -2.05 -11.33 -9.93
N GLU A 24 -1.06 -11.64 -10.76
CA GLU A 24 0.33 -11.82 -10.33
C GLU A 24 0.92 -10.51 -9.77
N LEU A 25 0.68 -9.37 -10.43
CA LEU A 25 1.13 -8.06 -9.95
C LEU A 25 0.49 -7.71 -8.60
N ARG A 26 -0.79 -7.99 -8.44
CA ARG A 26 -1.52 -7.79 -7.18
C ARG A 26 -0.96 -8.66 -6.06
N ARG A 27 -0.65 -9.94 -6.35
CA ARG A 27 0.00 -10.84 -5.39
C ARG A 27 1.34 -10.30 -4.91
N ARG A 28 2.21 -9.90 -5.84
CA ARG A 28 3.51 -9.30 -5.50
C ARG A 28 3.37 -8.02 -4.69
N PHE A 29 2.34 -7.22 -4.97
CA PHE A 29 2.04 -6.04 -4.18
C PHE A 29 1.69 -6.42 -2.74
N VAL A 30 0.81 -7.38 -2.52
CA VAL A 30 0.46 -7.88 -1.16
C VAL A 30 1.69 -8.42 -0.43
N GLU A 31 2.56 -9.17 -1.10
CA GLU A 31 3.81 -9.65 -0.50
C GLU A 31 4.77 -8.51 -0.15
N ARG A 32 4.83 -7.46 -0.99
CA ARG A 32 5.60 -6.25 -0.70
C ARG A 32 5.04 -5.49 0.50
N THR A 33 3.72 -5.38 0.64
CA THR A 33 3.12 -4.63 1.75
C THR A 33 3.45 -5.23 3.12
N ARG A 34 3.65 -6.56 3.21
CA ARG A 34 4.15 -7.22 4.43
C ARG A 34 5.51 -6.70 4.86
N ARG A 35 6.46 -6.57 3.91
CA ARG A 35 7.79 -5.98 4.18
C ARG A 35 7.71 -4.49 4.52
N ASP A 36 6.82 -3.76 3.84
CA ASP A 36 6.62 -2.34 4.11
C ASP A 36 6.08 -2.13 5.54
N ALA A 37 5.22 -3.02 6.05
CA ALA A 37 4.71 -2.95 7.41
C ALA A 37 5.78 -3.18 8.49
N ASP A 38 6.78 -4.03 8.24
CA ASP A 38 7.90 -4.20 9.16
C ASP A 38 8.69 -2.89 9.37
N LEU A 39 8.84 -2.09 8.30
CA LEU A 39 9.44 -0.75 8.38
C LEU A 39 8.57 0.21 9.20
N VAL A 40 7.25 0.20 8.98
CA VAL A 40 6.29 1.02 9.73
C VAL A 40 6.35 0.68 11.21
N ARG A 41 6.31 -0.61 11.58
CA ARG A 41 6.42 -1.09 12.97
C ARG A 41 7.73 -0.70 13.63
N THR A 42 8.84 -0.83 12.90
CA THR A 42 10.17 -0.40 13.39
C THR A 42 10.17 1.09 13.73
N PHE A 43 9.56 1.91 12.89
CA PHE A 43 9.47 3.34 13.10
C PHE A 43 8.56 3.69 14.29
N THR A 44 7.40 3.05 14.40
CA THR A 44 6.47 3.18 15.54
C THR A 44 7.18 2.85 16.85
N SER A 45 7.90 1.72 16.91
CA SER A 45 8.63 1.30 18.11
C SER A 45 9.72 2.30 18.52
N ARG A 46 10.46 2.88 17.56
CA ARG A 46 11.46 3.92 17.87
C ARG A 46 10.83 5.19 18.42
N LEU A 47 9.70 5.61 17.85
CA LEU A 47 8.93 6.76 18.36
C LEU A 47 8.42 6.53 19.78
N GLU A 48 7.91 5.35 20.09
CA GLU A 48 7.47 4.98 21.45
C GLU A 48 8.60 5.02 22.46
N ARG A 49 9.81 4.63 22.04
CA ARG A 49 11.02 4.67 22.86
C ARG A 49 11.65 6.05 22.99
N GLY A 50 11.09 7.06 22.30
CA GLY A 50 11.63 8.43 22.29
C GLY A 50 12.98 8.53 21.57
N GLU A 51 13.31 7.57 20.71
CA GLU A 51 14.57 7.59 19.97
C GLU A 51 14.51 8.63 18.84
N PRO A 52 15.57 9.44 18.65
CA PRO A 52 15.60 10.39 17.55
C PRO A 52 15.55 9.66 16.22
N LEU A 53 14.60 10.07 15.38
CA LEU A 53 14.46 9.53 14.05
C LEU A 53 15.52 10.14 13.13
N ALA A 54 16.48 9.32 12.71
CA ALA A 54 17.50 9.74 11.76
C ALA A 54 16.85 10.13 10.42
N GLY A 55 17.43 11.14 9.75
CA GLY A 55 16.92 11.62 8.46
C GLY A 55 16.84 10.53 7.38
N ASP A 56 17.73 9.55 7.40
CA ASP A 56 17.67 8.38 6.49
C ASP A 56 16.40 7.54 6.71
N LEU A 57 16.04 7.29 7.97
CA LEU A 57 14.87 6.49 8.31
C LEU A 57 13.58 7.21 7.91
N LEU A 58 13.53 8.54 8.10
CA LEU A 58 12.42 9.37 7.63
C LEU A 58 12.29 9.35 6.10
N ARG A 59 13.42 9.42 5.37
CA ARG A 59 13.43 9.32 3.91
C ARG A 59 12.94 7.96 3.42
N ASP A 60 13.36 6.89 4.07
CA ASP A 60 12.93 5.53 3.71
C ASP A 60 11.44 5.34 3.97
N LEU A 61 10.93 5.81 5.11
CA LEU A 61 9.50 5.78 5.41
C LEU A 61 8.68 6.59 4.38
N ALA A 62 9.14 7.79 4.01
CA ALA A 62 8.47 8.60 3.00
C ALA A 62 8.45 7.92 1.62
N ARG A 63 9.56 7.27 1.22
CA ARG A 63 9.63 6.52 -0.04
C ARG A 63 8.70 5.30 -0.03
N THR A 64 8.65 4.58 1.08
CA THR A 64 7.76 3.43 1.26
C THR A 64 6.30 3.86 1.19
N ALA A 65 5.93 4.92 1.91
CA ALA A 65 4.59 5.49 1.90
C ALA A 65 4.17 5.97 0.49
N HIS A 66 5.09 6.61 -0.25
CA HIS A 66 4.84 7.01 -1.64
C HIS A 66 4.55 5.80 -2.55
N GLY A 67 5.39 4.77 -2.48
CA GLY A 67 5.22 3.55 -3.27
C GLY A 67 3.94 2.79 -2.93
N LEU A 68 3.60 2.71 -1.64
CA LEU A 68 2.33 2.15 -1.16
C LEU A 68 1.15 2.94 -1.71
N SER A 69 1.18 4.27 -1.63
CA SER A 69 0.09 5.12 -2.11
C SER A 69 -0.19 4.91 -3.60
N GLY A 70 0.86 4.96 -4.42
CA GLY A 70 0.74 4.78 -5.87
C GLY A 70 0.26 3.38 -6.25
N ALA A 71 0.88 2.34 -5.72
CA ALA A 71 0.51 0.97 -6.06
C ALA A 71 -0.87 0.58 -5.51
N ALA A 72 -1.22 1.00 -4.29
CA ALA A 72 -2.55 0.77 -3.73
C ALA A 72 -3.64 1.41 -4.59
N GLY A 73 -3.41 2.62 -5.12
CA GLY A 73 -4.34 3.27 -6.05
C GLY A 73 -4.56 2.48 -7.34
N VAL A 74 -3.49 1.91 -7.92
CA VAL A 74 -3.57 1.09 -9.15
C VAL A 74 -4.42 -0.18 -8.93
N PHE A 75 -4.32 -0.81 -7.76
CA PHE A 75 -5.07 -2.03 -7.45
C PHE A 75 -6.43 -1.80 -6.77
N GLY A 76 -6.87 -0.54 -6.66
CA GLY A 76 -8.18 -0.19 -6.09
C GLY A 76 -8.26 -0.23 -4.56
N PHE A 77 -7.13 -0.19 -3.86
CA PHE A 77 -7.05 -0.14 -2.40
C PHE A 77 -7.02 1.31 -1.89
N GLU A 78 -8.13 2.03 -2.05
CA GLU A 78 -8.22 3.47 -1.75
C GLU A 78 -7.85 3.81 -0.30
N ALA A 79 -8.31 3.03 0.68
CA ALA A 79 -8.03 3.27 2.09
C ALA A 79 -6.52 3.22 2.41
N ILE A 80 -5.82 2.20 1.88
CA ILE A 80 -4.35 2.09 1.99
C ILE A 80 -3.68 3.25 1.26
N SER A 81 -4.18 3.60 0.06
CA SER A 81 -3.60 4.67 -0.74
C SER A 81 -3.63 6.02 -0.03
N GLU A 82 -4.78 6.37 0.56
CA GLU A 82 -4.96 7.62 1.30
C GLU A 82 -4.20 7.61 2.63
N ALA A 83 -4.22 6.50 3.38
CA ALA A 83 -3.45 6.37 4.62
C ALA A 83 -1.94 6.57 4.37
N ALA A 84 -1.40 5.92 3.34
CA ALA A 84 0.00 6.05 2.96
C ALA A 84 0.34 7.47 2.46
N HIS A 85 -0.52 8.07 1.64
CA HIS A 85 -0.32 9.44 1.15
C HIS A 85 -0.31 10.46 2.30
N ARG A 86 -1.22 10.31 3.27
CA ARG A 86 -1.24 11.13 4.48
C ARG A 86 0.08 10.98 5.24
N LEU A 87 0.50 9.75 5.51
CA LEU A 87 1.74 9.46 6.22
C LEU A 87 2.94 10.10 5.52
N GLU A 88 3.06 9.94 4.19
CA GLU A 88 4.11 10.56 3.39
C GLU A 88 4.19 12.07 3.60
N ARG A 89 3.05 12.78 3.49
CA ARG A 89 3.02 14.24 3.68
C ARG A 89 3.44 14.65 5.09
N ARG A 90 3.06 13.86 6.11
CA ARG A 90 3.45 14.14 7.49
C ARG A 90 4.94 13.94 7.69
N VAL A 91 5.49 12.82 7.22
CA VAL A 91 6.90 12.46 7.39
C VAL A 91 7.82 13.47 6.71
N ARG A 92 7.46 13.95 5.52
CA ARG A 92 8.20 15.02 4.81
C ARG A 92 8.20 16.37 5.54
N ARG A 93 7.27 16.59 6.48
CA ARG A 93 7.16 17.82 7.29
C ARG A 93 7.71 17.65 8.71
N LEU A 94 8.25 16.49 9.07
CA LEU A 94 8.80 16.26 10.42
C LEU A 94 10.07 17.10 10.69
N ASP A 95 10.67 17.69 9.66
CA ASP A 95 11.85 18.58 9.75
C ASP A 95 11.55 19.98 10.34
N GLY A 96 10.42 20.16 11.04
CA GLY A 96 10.06 21.44 11.67
C GLY A 96 8.64 21.57 12.23
N ASP A 97 7.74 20.60 12.00
CA ASP A 97 6.33 20.65 12.43
C ASP A 97 6.03 19.64 13.56
N VAL A 98 5.20 20.03 14.55
CA VAL A 98 4.93 19.35 15.84
C VAL A 98 3.66 18.48 15.81
N GLY A 99 3.44 17.76 14.72
CA GLY A 99 2.37 16.76 14.64
C GLY A 99 2.84 15.34 15.00
N ASP A 100 2.09 14.62 15.80
CA ASP A 100 2.39 13.21 16.06
C ASP A 100 2.10 12.34 14.81
N PRO A 101 3.08 11.63 14.21
CA PRO A 101 2.81 10.72 13.08
C PRO A 101 2.19 9.38 13.52
N ARG A 102 2.18 9.05 14.83
CA ARG A 102 1.69 7.76 15.37
C ARG A 102 0.27 7.40 14.93
N PRO A 103 -0.72 8.31 14.93
CA PRO A 103 -2.07 7.98 14.45
C PRO A 103 -2.08 7.51 13.00
N MET A 104 -1.23 8.09 12.16
CA MET A 104 -1.17 7.81 10.72
C MET A 104 -0.47 6.48 10.45
N LEU A 105 0.57 6.17 11.23
CA LEU A 105 1.21 4.85 11.24
C LEU A 105 0.21 3.77 11.64
N ALA A 106 -0.52 3.98 12.74
CA ALA A 106 -1.53 3.03 13.22
C ALA A 106 -2.66 2.81 12.21
N THR A 107 -3.15 3.87 11.55
CA THR A 107 -4.14 3.71 10.47
C THR A 107 -3.58 2.90 9.31
N LEU A 108 -2.37 3.19 8.84
CA LEU A 108 -1.76 2.44 7.74
C LEU A 108 -1.56 0.96 8.11
N GLU A 109 -1.07 0.67 9.32
CA GLU A 109 -0.92 -0.70 9.80
C GLU A 109 -2.27 -1.44 9.82
N ALA A 110 -3.33 -0.83 10.35
CA ALA A 110 -4.66 -1.44 10.40
C ALA A 110 -5.21 -1.78 9.01
N GLU A 111 -5.03 -0.90 8.03
CA GLU A 111 -5.46 -1.14 6.65
C GLU A 111 -4.66 -2.27 5.96
N LEU A 112 -3.36 -2.38 6.27
CA LEU A 112 -2.52 -3.47 5.77
C LEU A 112 -2.93 -4.82 6.38
N GLU A 113 -3.21 -4.88 7.68
CA GLU A 113 -3.72 -6.08 8.35
C GLU A 113 -5.07 -6.51 7.75
N ALA A 114 -5.98 -5.55 7.54
CA ALA A 114 -7.28 -5.82 6.91
C ALA A 114 -7.13 -6.38 5.49
N LEU A 115 -6.16 -5.88 4.71
CA LEU A 115 -5.83 -6.43 3.39
C LEU A 115 -5.38 -7.88 3.48
N TRP A 116 -4.46 -8.22 4.38
CA TRP A 116 -3.94 -9.58 4.50
C TRP A 116 -4.98 -10.56 5.02
N ALA A 117 -5.78 -10.15 6.00
CA ALA A 117 -6.89 -10.96 6.50
C ALA A 117 -7.87 -11.35 5.38
N ARG A 118 -8.06 -10.47 4.38
CA ARG A 118 -8.89 -10.77 3.20
C ARG A 118 -8.16 -11.60 2.15
N ALA A 119 -6.84 -11.43 2.02
CA ALA A 119 -6.02 -12.15 1.06
C ALA A 119 -5.77 -13.61 1.48
N ASP A 120 -5.67 -13.88 2.78
CA ASP A 120 -5.48 -15.23 3.32
C ASP A 120 -6.81 -16.05 3.38
N LEU A 121 -7.94 -15.45 2.99
CA LEU A 121 -9.27 -16.12 2.89
C LEU A 121 -9.56 -16.68 1.49
N VAL A 122 -8.63 -16.56 0.54
CA VAL A 122 -8.75 -17.00 -0.86
C VAL A 122 -7.74 -18.09 -1.15
#